data_AF-A0A356GCR0-F1
#
_entry.id   AF-A0A356GCR0-F1
#
_cell.length_a   1.000
_cell.length_b   1.000
_cell.length_c   1.000
_cell.angle_alpha   90.00
_cell.angle_beta   90.00
_cell.angle_gamma   90.00
#
_symmetry.space_group_name_H-M   'P 1'
#
loop_
_entity.id
_entity.type
_entity.pdbx_description
1 polymer ?
#
loop_
_entity_poly.entity_id
_entity_poly.type
_entity_poly.pdbx_seq_one_letter_code
_entity_poly.pdbx_strand_id
1 'polypeptide(L)'
;MGKKRRKTKMKNFRKISALLLAVMMIALSCLFVACGEKEVEKKYSITVIVVNDKAEEKTFNIKTDRENLADALLDEKLVSGSDSEWGLMIDTVDGLKADFAANKSWWALYDGDKMSEVGASSLQLKDGGVYKFVYTIG
;
A
#
# COMPACT_ATOMS: atom_id res chain seq x y z
N MET A 1 65.47 -8.08 -38.70
CA MET A 1 64.10 -8.01 -38.13
C MET A 1 63.63 -9.41 -37.77
N GLY A 2 62.90 -9.77 -36.72
CA GLY A 2 62.22 -9.08 -35.64
C GLY A 2 61.25 -10.08 -34.96
N LYS A 3 61.56 -10.46 -33.70
CA LYS A 3 60.80 -11.14 -32.62
C LYS A 3 59.41 -11.82 -32.87
N LYS A 4 59.37 -13.16 -32.75
CA LYS A 4 58.71 -14.01 -31.69
C LYS A 4 57.33 -13.56 -31.10
N ARG A 5 56.28 -14.43 -31.13
CA ARG A 5 55.65 -15.12 -29.94
C ARG A 5 54.19 -15.70 -30.10
N ARG A 6 54.04 -16.96 -29.61
CA ARG A 6 52.95 -17.67 -28.85
C ARG A 6 51.47 -17.63 -29.33
N LYS A 7 50.86 -18.77 -29.72
CA LYS A 7 50.19 -19.88 -28.96
C LYS A 7 48.92 -19.48 -28.14
N THR A 8 47.77 -20.14 -28.37
CA THR A 8 47.14 -21.18 -27.48
C THR A 8 45.59 -21.28 -27.57
N LYS A 9 45.09 -22.51 -27.74
CA LYS A 9 43.77 -23.15 -27.42
C LYS A 9 42.50 -22.30 -27.22
N MET A 10 41.52 -22.50 -28.11
CA MET A 10 40.09 -22.22 -27.92
C MET A 10 39.27 -23.52 -27.81
N LYS A 11 39.26 -24.19 -26.64
CA LYS A 11 38.24 -25.23 -26.30
C LYS A 11 37.58 -24.99 -24.94
N ASN A 12 38.06 -23.99 -24.19
CA ASN A 12 37.62 -23.71 -22.82
C ASN A 12 36.65 -22.50 -22.73
N PHE A 13 36.61 -21.64 -23.77
CA PHE A 13 35.80 -20.41 -23.78
C PHE A 13 34.28 -20.67 -23.76
N ARG A 14 33.83 -21.76 -24.41
CA ARG A 14 32.42 -22.21 -24.39
C ARG A 14 31.96 -22.70 -23.01
N LYS A 15 32.88 -23.23 -22.19
CA LYS A 15 32.57 -23.70 -20.83
C LYS A 15 32.58 -22.56 -19.79
N ILE A 16 33.41 -21.54 -20.01
CA ILE A 16 33.50 -20.36 -19.14
C ILE A 16 32.25 -19.46 -19.28
N SER A 17 31.70 -19.35 -20.50
CA SER A 17 30.47 -18.59 -20.75
C SER A 17 29.23 -19.22 -20.11
N ALA A 18 29.10 -20.55 -20.15
CA ALA A 18 27.99 -21.25 -19.48
C ALA A 18 28.06 -21.16 -17.94
N LEU A 19 29.27 -21.14 -17.37
CA LEU A 19 29.46 -20.99 -15.93
C LEU A 19 29.09 -19.57 -15.46
N LEU A 20 29.43 -18.53 -16.23
CA LEU A 20 29.08 -17.14 -15.92
C LEU A 20 27.57 -16.88 -16.02
N LEU A 21 26.89 -17.48 -17.00
CA LEU A 21 25.43 -17.40 -17.16
C LEU A 21 24.68 -18.15 -16.05
N ALA A 22 25.19 -19.31 -15.63
CA ALA A 22 24.65 -20.05 -14.50
C ALA A 22 24.84 -19.29 -13.18
N VAL A 23 26.01 -18.69 -12.94
CA VAL A 23 26.26 -17.87 -11.74
C VAL A 23 25.39 -16.60 -11.71
N MET A 24 25.13 -15.98 -12.86
CA MET A 24 24.20 -14.83 -12.96
C MET A 24 22.75 -15.23 -12.67
N MET A 25 22.27 -16.36 -13.21
CA MET A 25 20.93 -16.87 -12.89
C MET A 25 20.79 -17.29 -11.43
N ILE A 26 21.84 -17.87 -10.86
CA ILE A 26 21.90 -18.21 -9.44
C ILE A 26 21.86 -16.94 -8.58
N ALA A 27 22.62 -15.90 -8.94
CA ALA A 27 22.60 -14.60 -8.25
C ALA A 27 21.23 -13.91 -8.33
N LEU A 28 20.57 -13.91 -9.50
CA LEU A 28 19.20 -13.42 -9.65
C LEU A 28 18.20 -14.25 -8.83
N SER A 29 18.37 -15.57 -8.76
CA SER A 29 17.50 -16.44 -7.95
C SER A 29 17.74 -16.28 -6.44
N CYS A 30 18.97 -15.98 -6.00
CA CYS A 30 19.27 -15.68 -4.60
C CYS A 30 18.71 -14.33 -4.14
N LEU A 31 18.53 -13.38 -5.06
CA LEU A 31 17.87 -12.10 -4.78
C LEU A 31 16.37 -12.25 -4.51
N PHE A 32 15.71 -13.28 -5.06
CA PHE A 32 14.28 -13.53 -4.82
C PHE A 32 13.99 -14.23 -3.49
N VAL A 33 14.95 -14.99 -2.93
CA VAL A 33 14.73 -15.82 -1.72
C VAL A 33 14.98 -15.07 -0.41
N ALA A 34 15.66 -13.92 -0.46
CA ALA A 34 16.03 -13.16 0.74
C ALA A 34 14.95 -12.17 1.24
N CYS A 35 13.81 -12.05 0.54
CA CYS A 35 12.64 -11.35 1.05
C CYS A 35 11.70 -12.38 1.68
N GLY A 36 12.13 -12.99 2.78
CA GLY A 36 11.20 -13.65 3.68
C GLY A 36 10.27 -12.58 4.21
N GLU A 37 9.05 -12.51 3.69
CA GLU A 37 7.98 -11.65 4.17
C GLU A 37 7.79 -12.02 5.65
N LYS A 38 8.32 -11.18 6.55
CA LYS A 38 8.03 -11.32 7.96
C LYS A 38 6.54 -11.07 8.07
N GLU A 39 5.78 -12.10 8.41
CA GLU A 39 4.37 -11.99 8.73
C GLU A 39 4.27 -10.94 9.84
N VAL A 40 3.90 -9.71 9.48
CA VAL A 40 3.72 -8.65 10.47
C VAL A 40 2.44 -9.00 11.21
N GLU A 41 2.58 -9.29 12.50
CA GLU A 41 1.46 -9.62 13.36
C GLU A 41 0.49 -8.43 13.36
N LYS A 42 -0.66 -8.60 12.70
CA LYS A 42 -1.67 -7.55 12.57
C LYS A 42 -2.21 -7.19 13.96
N LYS A 43 -1.87 -5.99 14.43
CA LYS A 43 -2.10 -5.50 15.81
C LYS A 43 -3.53 -5.10 16.11
N TYR A 44 -4.27 -4.61 15.12
CA TYR A 44 -5.61 -4.08 15.28
C TYR A 44 -6.61 -4.79 14.37
N SER A 45 -7.79 -5.08 14.91
CA SER A 45 -8.98 -5.47 14.15
C SER A 45 -10.02 -4.36 14.24
N ILE A 46 -10.29 -3.68 13.13
CA ILE A 46 -11.20 -2.54 13.08
C ILE A 46 -12.38 -2.80 12.16
N THR A 47 -13.49 -2.10 12.41
CA THR A 47 -14.68 -2.08 11.56
C THR A 47 -14.80 -0.72 10.90
N VAL A 48 -14.96 -0.68 9.58
CA VAL A 48 -15.18 0.55 8.81
C VAL A 48 -16.53 0.46 8.13
N ILE A 49 -17.40 1.43 8.39
CA ILE A 49 -18.72 1.54 7.79
C ILE A 49 -18.69 2.68 6.77
N VAL A 50 -19.14 2.41 5.55
CA VAL A 50 -19.25 3.42 4.49
C VAL A 50 -20.73 3.60 4.17
N VAL A 51 -21.22 4.84 4.28
CA VAL A 51 -22.56 5.24 3.88
C VAL A 51 -22.44 6.07 2.60
N ASN A 52 -22.92 5.54 1.48
CA ASN A 52 -22.77 6.18 0.17
C ASN A 52 -23.80 7.31 -0.06
N ASP A 53 -23.76 7.90 -1.25
CA ASP A 53 -24.66 8.96 -1.71
C ASP A 53 -26.15 8.56 -1.77
N LYS A 54 -26.44 7.26 -1.72
CA LYS A 54 -27.80 6.68 -1.69
C LYS A 54 -28.23 6.26 -0.28
N ALA A 55 -27.44 6.60 0.75
CA ALA A 55 -27.63 6.16 2.12
C ALA A 55 -27.59 4.63 2.30
N GLU A 56 -26.93 3.91 1.40
CA GLU A 56 -26.67 2.48 1.54
C GLU A 56 -25.41 2.28 2.39
N GLU A 57 -25.49 1.37 3.36
CA GLU A 57 -24.37 1.06 4.25
C GLU A 57 -23.61 -0.19 3.80
N LYS A 58 -22.28 -0.12 3.85
CA LYS A 58 -21.37 -1.25 3.62
C LYS A 58 -20.33 -1.31 4.72
N THR A 59 -20.10 -2.52 5.25
CA THR A 59 -19.17 -2.76 6.36
C THR A 59 -17.95 -3.53 5.89
N PHE A 60 -16.77 -3.07 6.32
CA PHE A 60 -15.48 -3.68 6.05
C PHE A 60 -14.79 -4.02 7.38
N ASN A 61 -14.39 -5.27 7.53
CA ASN A 61 -13.59 -5.71 8.67
C ASN A 61 -12.13 -5.77 8.24
N ILE A 62 -11.29 -4.90 8.82
CA ILE A 62 -9.90 -4.76 8.43
C ILE A 62 -9.02 -5.20 9.60
N LYS A 63 -8.09 -6.12 9.31
CA LYS A 63 -6.98 -6.41 10.22
C LYS A 63 -5.76 -5.65 9.70
N THR A 64 -5.06 -4.96 10.58
CA THR A 64 -3.91 -4.12 10.20
C THR A 64 -2.90 -4.02 11.33
N ASP A 65 -1.65 -3.79 10.98
CA ASP A 65 -0.54 -3.43 11.86
C ASP A 65 -0.24 -1.93 11.85
N ARG A 66 -0.89 -1.16 10.97
CA ARG A 66 -0.76 0.31 10.89
C ARG A 66 -1.27 1.00 12.14
N GLU A 67 -0.66 2.13 12.50
CA GLU A 67 -1.02 2.86 13.72
C GLU A 67 -2.14 3.88 13.50
N ASN A 68 -2.32 4.37 12.28
CA ASN A 68 -3.35 5.35 11.93
C ASN A 68 -4.36 4.79 10.91
N LEU A 69 -5.54 5.41 10.87
CA LEU A 69 -6.64 4.98 10.03
C LEU A 69 -6.35 5.14 8.54
N ALA A 70 -5.73 6.25 8.10
CA ALA A 70 -5.49 6.47 6.68
C ALA A 70 -4.63 5.37 6.05
N ASP A 71 -3.51 5.02 6.69
CA ASP A 71 -2.59 3.99 6.17
C ASP A 71 -3.26 2.61 6.11
N ALA A 72 -4.05 2.25 7.13
CA ALA A 72 -4.80 1.01 7.14
C ALA A 72 -5.82 0.93 5.99
N LEU A 73 -6.45 2.05 5.66
CA LEU A 73 -7.43 2.12 4.58
C LEU A 73 -6.78 2.14 3.19
N LEU A 74 -5.60 2.74 3.05
CA LEU A 74 -4.82 2.76 1.81
C LEU A 74 -4.31 1.36 1.44
N ASP A 75 -3.82 0.59 2.42
CA ASP A 75 -3.36 -0.79 2.20
C ASP A 75 -4.49 -1.69 1.63
N GLU A 76 -5.71 -1.49 2.11
CA GLU A 76 -6.92 -2.19 1.64
C GLU A 76 -7.54 -1.55 0.39
N LYS A 77 -6.97 -0.44 -0.11
CA LYS A 77 -7.49 0.36 -1.25
C LYS A 77 -8.93 0.81 -1.06
N LEU A 78 -9.37 0.94 0.20
CA LEU A 78 -10.72 1.40 0.51
C LEU A 78 -10.86 2.91 0.31
N VAL A 79 -9.77 3.66 0.46
CA VAL A 79 -9.73 5.10 0.25
C VAL A 79 -8.63 5.50 -0.72
N SER A 80 -8.81 6.66 -1.34
CA SER A 80 -7.74 7.39 -2.02
C SER A 80 -7.92 8.90 -1.84
N GLY A 81 -6.87 9.64 -2.16
CA GLY A 81 -6.84 11.08 -2.01
C GLY A 81 -5.50 11.65 -2.43
N SER A 82 -5.24 12.89 -2.00
CA SER A 82 -3.99 13.59 -2.23
C SER A 82 -3.28 13.88 -0.92
N ASP A 83 -1.96 13.70 -0.89
CA ASP A 83 -1.15 14.11 0.25
C ASP A 83 -1.17 15.64 0.44
N SER A 84 -1.16 16.06 1.70
CA SER A 84 -1.07 17.46 2.10
C SER A 84 -0.15 17.59 3.32
N GLU A 85 0.17 18.82 3.72
CA GLU A 85 0.91 19.09 4.95
C GLU A 85 0.20 18.60 6.22
N TRP A 86 -1.12 18.36 6.15
CA TRP A 86 -1.97 17.87 7.24
C TRP A 86 -2.26 16.37 7.16
N GLY A 87 -1.61 15.65 6.23
CA GLY A 87 -1.85 14.23 5.94
C GLY A 87 -2.69 14.01 4.69
N LEU A 88 -3.22 12.80 4.54
CA LEU A 88 -4.00 12.40 3.37
C LEU A 88 -5.36 13.10 3.37
N MET A 89 -5.60 13.93 2.35
CA MET A 89 -6.92 14.49 2.07
C MET A 89 -7.72 13.47 1.27
N ILE A 90 -8.51 12.67 1.98
CA ILE A 90 -9.37 11.63 1.38
C ILE A 90 -10.49 12.29 0.57
N ASP A 91 -10.54 12.00 -0.72
CA ASP A 91 -11.60 12.44 -1.63
C ASP A 91 -12.46 11.28 -2.15
N THR A 92 -11.99 10.06 -2.01
CA THR A 92 -12.63 8.87 -2.56
C THR A 92 -12.68 7.77 -1.51
N VAL A 93 -13.87 7.19 -1.29
CA VAL A 93 -14.10 6.07 -0.38
C VAL A 93 -14.96 5.02 -1.10
N ASP A 94 -14.56 3.75 -1.04
CA ASP A 94 -15.20 2.63 -1.76
C ASP A 94 -15.41 2.92 -3.27
N GLY A 95 -14.45 3.62 -3.88
CA GLY A 95 -14.48 4.01 -5.30
C GLY A 95 -15.40 5.19 -5.63
N LEU A 96 -16.15 5.74 -4.65
CA LEU A 96 -17.00 6.92 -4.84
C LEU A 96 -16.25 8.19 -4.45
N LYS A 97 -16.10 9.09 -5.42
CA LYS A 97 -15.43 10.39 -5.23
C LYS A 97 -16.41 11.47 -4.78
N ALA A 98 -16.03 12.21 -3.74
CA ALA A 98 -16.65 13.45 -3.36
C ALA A 98 -15.93 14.63 -4.04
N ASP A 99 -16.70 15.62 -4.49
CA ASP A 99 -16.21 16.81 -5.17
C ASP A 99 -16.86 18.08 -4.62
N PHE A 100 -16.12 18.77 -3.76
CA PHE A 100 -16.58 20.00 -3.14
C PHE A 100 -16.78 21.15 -4.14
N ALA A 101 -16.04 21.16 -5.24
CA ALA A 101 -16.15 22.19 -6.27
C ALA A 101 -17.42 21.98 -7.12
N ALA A 102 -17.76 20.73 -7.43
CA ALA A 102 -18.92 20.39 -8.26
C ALA A 102 -20.25 20.53 -7.51
N ASN A 103 -20.37 19.97 -6.32
CA ASN A 103 -21.66 19.88 -5.61
C ASN A 103 -21.55 20.04 -4.08
N LYS A 104 -20.44 20.61 -3.57
CA LYS A 104 -20.21 20.76 -2.12
C LYS A 104 -20.22 19.43 -1.35
N SER A 105 -19.93 18.32 -2.01
CA SER A 105 -19.83 17.03 -1.34
C SER A 105 -18.47 16.81 -0.68
N TRP A 106 -18.48 16.03 0.39
CA TRP A 106 -17.30 15.61 1.15
C TRP A 106 -17.59 14.32 1.93
N TRP A 107 -16.53 13.67 2.41
CA TRP A 107 -16.62 12.47 3.23
C TRP A 107 -16.48 12.82 4.72
N ALA A 108 -17.55 12.61 5.48
CA ALA A 108 -17.57 12.84 6.92
C ALA A 108 -17.03 11.62 7.67
N LEU A 109 -15.95 11.82 8.42
CA LEU A 109 -15.32 10.78 9.25
C LEU A 109 -15.86 10.81 10.69
N TYR A 110 -16.19 9.65 11.23
CA TYR A 110 -16.60 9.43 12.62
C TYR A 110 -15.71 8.38 13.31
N ASP A 111 -15.36 8.63 14.57
CA ASP A 111 -14.81 7.65 15.53
C ASP A 111 -15.96 7.18 16.43
N GLY A 112 -16.47 5.98 16.17
CA GLY A 112 -17.74 5.50 16.70
C GLY A 112 -18.90 6.40 16.27
N ASP A 113 -19.61 6.95 17.26
CA ASP A 113 -20.78 7.82 17.04
C ASP A 113 -20.42 9.32 16.96
N LYS A 114 -19.17 9.69 17.22
CA LYS A 114 -18.73 11.09 17.24
C LYS A 114 -18.04 11.45 15.94
N MET A 115 -18.40 12.59 15.36
CA MET A 115 -17.66 13.12 14.22
C MET A 115 -16.21 13.40 14.66
N SER A 116 -15.26 12.95 13.86
CA SER A 116 -13.85 13.09 14.18
C SER A 116 -13.42 14.56 14.09
N GLU A 117 -12.65 15.00 15.07
CA GLU A 117 -12.03 16.33 15.09
C GLU A 117 -10.73 16.38 14.29
N VAL A 118 -10.21 15.21 13.88
CA VAL A 118 -8.96 15.06 13.13
C VAL A 118 -9.18 14.22 11.87
N GLY A 119 -8.30 14.40 10.88
CA GLY A 119 -8.28 13.56 9.68
C GLY A 119 -7.79 12.13 9.95
N ALA A 120 -8.05 11.21 9.02
CA ALA A 120 -7.71 9.79 9.17
C ALA A 120 -6.21 9.53 9.37
N SER A 121 -5.32 10.38 8.84
CA SER A 121 -3.87 10.25 9.02
C SER A 121 -3.40 10.52 10.46
N SER A 122 -4.14 11.34 11.20
CA SER A 122 -3.83 11.67 12.60
C SER A 122 -4.66 10.85 13.59
N LEU A 123 -5.64 10.08 13.10
CA LEU A 123 -6.52 9.28 13.92
C LEU A 123 -5.86 7.93 14.24
N GLN A 124 -5.52 7.74 15.52
CA GLN A 124 -4.91 6.50 15.99
C GLN A 124 -5.94 5.37 16.08
N LEU A 125 -5.53 4.18 15.64
CA LEU A 125 -6.35 2.98 15.71
C LEU A 125 -6.46 2.43 17.13
N LYS A 126 -7.64 1.90 17.43
CA LYS A 126 -7.93 1.13 18.64
C LYS A 126 -8.34 -0.28 18.21
N ASP A 127 -7.88 -1.30 18.91
CA ASP A 127 -8.36 -2.66 18.65
C ASP A 127 -9.87 -2.75 18.93
N GLY A 128 -10.63 -3.36 18.02
CA GLY A 128 -12.08 -3.33 18.02
C GLY A 128 -12.70 -1.98 17.65
N GLY A 129 -11.91 -1.01 17.18
CA GLY A 129 -12.38 0.33 16.82
C GLY A 129 -13.40 0.30 15.67
N VAL A 130 -14.40 1.18 15.74
CA VAL A 130 -15.42 1.35 14.70
C VAL A 130 -15.31 2.75 14.13
N TYR A 131 -15.12 2.83 12.82
CA TYR A 131 -15.00 4.10 12.10
C TYR A 131 -16.07 4.16 11.02
N LYS A 132 -16.56 5.36 10.72
CA LYS A 132 -17.60 5.53 9.70
C LYS A 132 -17.27 6.70 8.77
N PHE A 133 -17.43 6.46 7.48
CA PHE A 133 -17.39 7.47 6.43
C PHE A 133 -18.80 7.67 5.89
N VAL A 134 -19.30 8.91 5.89
CA VAL A 134 -20.62 9.26 5.38
C VAL A 134 -20.48 10.26 4.24
N TYR A 135 -21.01 9.92 3.07
CA TYR A 135 -21.10 10.86 1.96
C TYR A 135 -22.06 11.99 2.32
N THR A 136 -21.56 13.22 2.36
CA THR A 136 -22.32 14.39 2.81
C THR A 136 -22.32 15.46 1.73
N ILE A 137 -23.44 16.14 1.55
CA ILE A 137 -23.59 17.31 0.66
C ILE A 137 -23.88 18.53 1.54
N GLY A 138 -23.09 19.59 1.36
CA GLY A 138 -23.22 20.86 2.10
C GLY A 138 -24.08 21.92 1.41
#